data_AF-A0A931VB39-F1
#
_entry.id   AF-A0A931VB39-F1
#
_cell.length_a   1.000
_cell.length_b   1.000
_cell.length_c   1.000
_cell.angle_alpha   90.00
_cell.angle_beta   90.00
_cell.angle_gamma   90.00
#
_symmetry.space_group_name_H-M   'P 1'
#
loop_
_entity.id
_entity.type
_entity.pdbx_description
1 polymer ?
#
loop_
_entity_poly.entity_id
_entity_poly.type
_entity_poly.pdbx_seq_one_letter_code
_entity_poly.pdbx_strand_id
1 'polypeptide(L)'
;KQGAASAIPALPKAAHTAVYIEMATTAAELEQTAEAVGALLEACGSSADTAWTATTEEETEGLKAFRHALPETINQRIGERAQKFPGLTKLGTDLAVPDEALLKMMAAYRDRLSAAGLEYVMFGHIGDNHVHVNILPRNLDEYAQGKALYLELAQQALAWGGTVSGEHGIGKLKKPFLSLMYGAEGIAAMRAVKRVFDPAGLLNPGTLFDVEGSIPGRPKAGNNRLWTA
;
A
#
# COMPACT_ATOMS: atom_id res chain seq x y z
N LYS A 1 -6.61 -27.67 -9.83
CA LYS A 1 -6.90 -26.34 -10.39
C LYS A 1 -5.55 -25.68 -10.67
N GLN A 2 -5.18 -25.48 -11.94
CA GLN A 2 -4.01 -24.68 -12.28
C GLN A 2 -4.33 -23.25 -11.84
N GLY A 3 -3.58 -22.71 -10.87
CA GLY A 3 -3.76 -21.34 -10.40
C GLY A 3 -3.26 -20.33 -11.45
N ALA A 4 -3.59 -19.06 -11.27
CA ALA A 4 -3.18 -17.93 -12.12
C ALA A 4 -1.66 -17.85 -12.39
N ALA A 5 -0.85 -18.59 -11.64
CA ALA A 5 0.60 -18.70 -11.81
C ALA A 5 1.07 -19.29 -13.15
N SER A 6 0.23 -20.01 -13.92
CA SER A 6 0.67 -20.57 -15.22
C SER A 6 0.78 -19.54 -16.35
N ALA A 7 0.22 -18.33 -16.17
CA ALA A 7 0.28 -17.23 -17.14
C ALA A 7 1.38 -16.20 -16.79
N ILE A 8 2.10 -16.40 -15.69
CA ILE A 8 3.16 -15.49 -15.24
C ILE A 8 4.47 -15.88 -15.93
N PRO A 9 5.10 -14.99 -16.71
CA PRO A 9 6.37 -15.32 -17.33
C PRO A 9 7.46 -15.57 -16.29
N ALA A 10 8.46 -16.38 -16.63
CA ALA A 10 9.54 -16.72 -15.70
C ALA A 10 10.39 -15.48 -15.38
N LEU A 11 10.57 -15.19 -14.09
CA LEU A 11 11.40 -14.07 -13.63
C LEU A 11 12.89 -14.36 -13.91
N PRO A 12 13.65 -13.38 -14.44
CA PRO A 12 15.10 -13.51 -14.55
C PRO A 12 15.73 -13.78 -13.17
N LYS A 13 16.65 -14.75 -13.06
CA LYS A 13 17.23 -15.15 -11.77
C LYS A 13 17.96 -14.01 -11.02
N ALA A 14 18.48 -13.03 -11.76
CA ALA A 14 19.18 -11.87 -11.21
C ALA A 14 18.24 -10.67 -10.97
N ALA A 15 16.95 -10.77 -11.31
CA ALA A 15 16.01 -9.66 -11.13
C ALA A 15 15.74 -9.41 -9.64
N HIS A 16 16.07 -8.20 -9.19
CA HIS A 16 15.74 -7.71 -7.84
C HIS A 16 14.52 -6.79 -7.84
N THR A 17 14.17 -6.21 -8.98
CA THR A 17 13.12 -5.19 -9.10
C THR A 17 12.48 -5.30 -10.48
N ALA A 18 11.18 -5.06 -10.55
CA ALA A 18 10.42 -4.99 -11.79
C ALA A 18 9.65 -3.66 -11.82
N VAL A 19 9.59 -3.05 -13.00
CA VAL A 19 8.77 -1.86 -13.27
C VAL A 19 7.75 -2.26 -14.33
N TYR A 20 6.47 -2.06 -14.02
CA TYR A 20 5.38 -2.28 -14.94
C TYR A 20 4.97 -0.94 -15.55
N ILE A 21 4.95 -0.87 -16.87
CA ILE A 21 4.57 0.32 -17.64
C ILE A 21 3.44 -0.09 -18.57
N GLU A 22 2.35 0.67 -18.56
CA GLU A 22 1.23 0.52 -19.46
C GLU A 22 1.05 1.83 -20.22
N MET A 23 0.92 1.75 -21.55
CA MET A 23 0.75 2.90 -22.41
C MET A 23 -0.43 2.68 -23.35
N ALA A 24 -1.37 3.61 -23.34
CA ALA A 24 -2.41 3.65 -24.37
C ALA A 24 -1.79 4.10 -25.69
N THR A 25 -2.02 3.33 -26.76
CA THR A 25 -1.53 3.62 -28.12
C THR A 25 -2.60 3.24 -29.15
N THR A 26 -2.44 3.72 -30.37
CA THR A 26 -3.19 3.22 -31.53
C THR A 26 -2.40 2.16 -32.29
N ALA A 27 -3.07 1.38 -33.14
CA ALA A 27 -2.41 0.40 -34.00
C ALA A 27 -1.40 1.04 -34.97
N ALA A 28 -1.64 2.30 -35.38
CA ALA A 28 -0.75 3.04 -36.26
C ALA A 28 0.53 3.53 -35.56
N GLU A 29 0.48 3.75 -34.25
CA GLU A 29 1.58 4.32 -33.45
C GLU A 29 2.31 3.25 -32.61
N LEU A 30 1.82 2.01 -32.60
CA LEU A 30 2.32 0.94 -31.74
C LEU A 30 3.82 0.68 -31.92
N GLU A 31 4.26 0.53 -33.17
CA GLU A 31 5.67 0.23 -33.48
C GLU A 31 6.59 1.37 -33.03
N GLN A 32 6.26 2.61 -33.40
CA GLN A 32 7.01 3.80 -32.98
C GLN A 32 7.06 3.96 -31.45
N THR A 33 5.94 3.69 -30.77
CA THR A 33 5.85 3.77 -29.31
C THR A 33 6.70 2.69 -28.65
N ALA A 34 6.64 1.46 -29.14
CA ALA A 34 7.43 0.34 -28.64
C ALA A 34 8.93 0.60 -28.82
N GLU A 35 9.36 1.13 -29.97
CA GLU A 35 10.76 1.51 -30.22
C GLU A 35 11.23 2.61 -29.26
N ALA A 36 10.43 3.67 -29.08
CA ALA A 36 10.78 4.77 -28.18
C ALA A 36 10.91 4.31 -26.72
N VAL A 37 9.98 3.48 -26.25
CA VAL A 37 10.02 2.89 -24.90
C VAL A 37 11.20 1.95 -24.76
N GLY A 38 11.45 1.10 -25.75
CA GLY A 38 12.58 0.18 -25.78
C GLY A 38 13.91 0.92 -25.62
N ALA A 39 14.13 1.99 -26.41
CA ALA A 39 15.33 2.81 -26.33
C ALA A 39 15.53 3.48 -24.96
N LEU A 40 14.44 3.95 -24.33
CA LEU A 40 14.49 4.52 -22.98
C LEU A 40 14.84 3.46 -21.92
N LEU A 41 14.23 2.28 -22.01
CA LEU A 41 14.50 1.16 -21.12
C LEU A 41 15.96 0.68 -21.25
N GLU A 42 16.47 0.56 -22.46
CA GLU A 42 17.88 0.20 -22.73
C GLU A 42 18.85 1.24 -22.14
N ALA A 43 18.56 2.53 -22.31
CA ALA A 43 19.34 3.60 -21.69
C ALA A 43 19.35 3.54 -20.15
N CYS A 44 18.34 2.91 -19.54
CA CYS A 44 18.24 2.66 -18.11
C CYS A 44 18.82 1.29 -17.68
N GLY A 45 19.44 0.54 -18.59
CA GLY A 45 20.07 -0.75 -18.32
C GLY A 45 19.14 -1.96 -18.39
N SER A 46 17.92 -1.80 -18.93
CA SER A 46 17.05 -2.93 -19.28
C SER A 46 17.53 -3.59 -20.58
N SER A 47 17.10 -4.83 -20.84
CA SER A 47 17.30 -5.49 -22.12
C SER A 47 16.04 -6.24 -22.56
N ALA A 48 15.89 -6.47 -23.87
CA ALA A 48 14.80 -7.30 -24.39
C ALA A 48 14.81 -8.73 -23.81
N ASP A 49 15.98 -9.27 -23.46
CA ASP A 49 16.12 -10.59 -22.84
C ASP A 49 15.63 -10.66 -21.39
N THR A 50 15.48 -9.51 -20.73
CA THR A 50 15.10 -9.41 -19.31
C THR A 50 13.76 -8.71 -19.09
N ALA A 51 13.19 -8.13 -20.15
CA ALA A 51 11.90 -7.47 -20.15
C ALA A 51 10.80 -8.38 -20.70
N TRP A 52 9.58 -8.16 -20.26
CA TRP A 52 8.38 -8.75 -20.86
C TRP A 52 7.61 -7.67 -21.58
N THR A 53 7.14 -7.99 -22.78
CA THR A 53 6.32 -7.10 -23.60
C THR A 53 4.95 -7.73 -23.82
N ALA A 54 3.92 -6.90 -23.78
CA ALA A 54 2.56 -7.30 -24.11
C ALA A 54 1.97 -6.28 -25.08
N THR A 55 1.45 -6.74 -26.21
CA THR A 55 0.78 -5.90 -27.22
C THR A 55 -0.63 -6.37 -27.52
N THR A 56 -0.96 -7.60 -27.11
CA THR A 56 -2.29 -8.17 -27.19
C THR A 56 -2.99 -8.18 -25.82
N GLU A 57 -4.31 -8.32 -25.83
CA GLU A 57 -5.11 -8.41 -24.60
C GLU A 57 -4.71 -9.64 -23.76
N GLU A 58 -4.48 -10.79 -24.40
CA GLU A 58 -4.06 -12.02 -23.73
C GLU A 58 -2.71 -11.88 -23.00
N GLU A 59 -1.70 -11.30 -23.66
CA GLU A 59 -0.40 -11.03 -23.03
C GLU A 59 -0.52 -10.02 -21.88
N THR A 60 -1.37 -9.01 -22.05
CA THR A 60 -1.62 -7.97 -21.05
C THR A 60 -2.24 -8.55 -19.79
N GLU A 61 -3.19 -9.47 -19.94
CA GLU A 61 -3.79 -10.20 -18.81
C GLU A 61 -2.73 -11.05 -18.07
N GLY A 62 -1.76 -11.62 -18.76
CA GLY A 62 -0.61 -12.30 -18.13
C GLY A 62 0.22 -11.37 -17.22
N LEU A 63 0.51 -10.15 -17.68
CA LEU A 63 1.22 -9.15 -16.87
C LEU A 63 0.38 -8.63 -15.68
N LYS A 64 -0.93 -8.45 -15.89
CA LYS A 64 -1.85 -8.10 -14.80
C LYS A 64 -1.94 -9.21 -13.75
N ALA A 65 -1.94 -10.48 -14.18
CA ALA A 65 -1.89 -11.62 -13.27
C ALA A 65 -0.61 -11.61 -12.42
N PHE A 66 0.55 -11.27 -12.99
CA PHE A 66 1.78 -11.08 -12.23
C PHE A 66 1.64 -9.97 -11.17
N ARG A 67 1.08 -8.81 -11.54
CA ARG A 67 0.84 -7.71 -10.60
C ARG A 67 -0.10 -8.14 -9.45
N HIS A 68 -1.18 -8.86 -9.76
CA HIS A 68 -2.14 -9.34 -8.76
C HIS A 68 -1.61 -10.46 -7.86
N ALA A 69 -0.69 -11.29 -8.37
CA ALA A 69 -0.08 -12.36 -7.60
C ALA A 69 0.74 -11.84 -6.39
N LEU A 70 1.25 -10.60 -6.44
CA LEU A 70 1.99 -9.98 -5.34
C LEU A 70 1.13 -9.84 -4.06
N PRO A 71 0.03 -9.06 -4.04
CA PRO A 71 -0.81 -8.94 -2.85
C PRO A 71 -1.42 -10.28 -2.43
N GLU A 72 -1.78 -11.16 -3.36
CA GLU A 72 -2.30 -12.50 -3.05
C GLU A 72 -1.28 -13.34 -2.28
N THR A 73 -0.03 -13.42 -2.76
CA THR A 73 1.05 -14.18 -2.12
C THR A 73 1.37 -13.62 -0.73
N ILE A 74 1.36 -12.30 -0.57
CA ILE A 74 1.56 -11.65 0.73
C ILE A 74 0.43 -12.02 1.69
N ASN A 75 -0.82 -11.92 1.24
CA ASN A 75 -1.98 -12.26 2.07
C ASN A 75 -1.97 -13.74 2.47
N GLN A 76 -1.59 -14.64 1.55
CA GLN A 76 -1.42 -16.06 1.85
C GLN A 76 -0.36 -16.28 2.94
N ARG A 77 0.85 -15.72 2.78
CA ARG A 77 1.94 -15.83 3.78
C ARG A 77 1.52 -15.32 5.16
N ILE A 78 0.82 -14.19 5.20
CA ILE A 78 0.30 -13.63 6.45
C ILE A 78 -0.76 -14.55 7.06
N GLY A 79 -1.67 -15.10 6.24
CA GLY A 79 -2.70 -16.03 6.68
C GLY A 79 -2.11 -17.29 7.33
N GLU A 80 -1.07 -17.87 6.72
CA GLU A 80 -0.34 -19.01 7.27
C GLU A 80 0.31 -18.70 8.63
N ARG A 81 0.85 -17.48 8.81
CA ARG A 81 1.44 -17.05 10.08
C ARG A 81 0.39 -16.75 11.13
N ALA A 82 -0.74 -16.16 10.75
CA ALA A 82 -1.85 -15.84 11.65
C ALA A 82 -2.49 -17.10 12.26
N GLN A 83 -2.41 -18.25 11.58
CA GLN A 83 -2.81 -19.55 12.17
C GLN A 83 -1.97 -19.92 13.40
N LYS A 84 -0.68 -19.56 13.42
CA LYS A 84 0.23 -19.81 14.55
C LYS A 84 0.21 -18.68 15.58
N PHE A 85 -0.05 -17.46 15.14
CA PHE A 85 -0.04 -16.25 15.98
C PHE A 85 -1.37 -15.49 15.83
N PRO A 86 -2.42 -15.87 16.59
CA PRO A 86 -3.70 -15.17 16.57
C PRO A 86 -3.54 -13.68 16.86
N GLY A 87 -4.12 -12.84 16.02
CA GLY A 87 -4.00 -11.37 16.11
C GLY A 87 -2.89 -10.76 15.23
N LEU A 88 -2.04 -11.59 14.62
CA LEU A 88 -1.14 -11.13 13.56
C LEU A 88 -1.94 -10.83 12.29
N THR A 89 -1.77 -9.63 11.76
CA THR A 89 -2.39 -9.20 10.50
C THR A 89 -1.33 -8.62 9.56
N LYS A 90 -1.72 -8.39 8.31
CA LYS A 90 -0.89 -7.65 7.35
C LYS A 90 -0.69 -6.21 7.84
N LEU A 91 0.53 -5.70 7.68
CA LEU A 91 0.90 -4.31 7.91
C LEU A 91 1.30 -3.69 6.57
N GLY A 92 0.35 -3.09 5.87
CA GLY A 92 0.57 -2.37 4.62
C GLY A 92 0.59 -0.87 4.85
N THR A 93 1.63 -0.20 4.35
CA THR A 93 1.66 1.26 4.25
C THR A 93 0.88 1.74 3.04
N ASP A 94 0.45 3.00 3.12
CA ASP A 94 -0.31 3.69 2.07
C ASP A 94 0.10 5.17 2.11
N LEU A 95 1.42 5.39 2.11
CA LEU A 95 2.05 6.69 2.21
C LEU A 95 2.46 7.15 0.81
N ALA A 96 2.28 8.43 0.51
CA ALA A 96 2.79 9.07 -0.69
C ALA A 96 3.55 10.35 -0.32
N VAL A 97 4.53 10.74 -1.14
CA VAL A 97 5.39 11.91 -0.92
C VAL A 97 5.56 12.71 -2.23
N PRO A 98 5.99 13.98 -2.17
CA PRO A 98 6.39 14.72 -3.37
C PRO A 98 7.57 14.09 -4.12
N ASP A 99 7.73 14.43 -5.41
CA ASP A 99 8.77 13.87 -6.30
C ASP A 99 10.17 13.98 -5.69
N GLU A 100 10.51 15.14 -5.12
CA GLU A 100 11.81 15.44 -4.52
C GLU A 100 12.13 14.59 -3.27
N ALA A 101 11.12 13.94 -2.70
CA ALA A 101 11.22 13.11 -1.51
C ALA A 101 11.18 11.60 -1.82
N LEU A 102 10.81 11.17 -3.03
CA LEU A 102 10.62 9.76 -3.36
C LEU A 102 11.86 8.91 -3.06
N LEU A 103 13.02 9.30 -3.57
CA LEU A 103 14.26 8.53 -3.37
C LEU A 103 14.66 8.43 -1.89
N LYS A 104 14.44 9.51 -1.13
CA LYS A 104 14.69 9.54 0.32
C LYS A 104 13.72 8.63 1.07
N MET A 105 12.46 8.57 0.64
CA MET A 105 11.45 7.69 1.22
C MET A 105 11.75 6.22 0.94
N MET A 106 12.13 5.89 -0.29
CA MET A 106 12.57 4.54 -0.66
C MET A 106 13.80 4.08 0.14
N ALA A 107 14.76 4.98 0.38
CA ALA A 107 15.90 4.71 1.25
C ALA A 107 15.46 4.48 2.71
N ALA A 108 14.63 5.38 3.26
CA ALA A 108 14.14 5.27 4.63
C ALA A 108 13.38 3.96 4.89
N TYR A 109 12.57 3.49 3.93
CA TYR A 109 11.92 2.19 4.01
C TYR A 109 12.94 1.05 4.12
N ARG A 110 13.90 0.97 3.19
CA ARG A 110 14.90 -0.10 3.17
C ARG A 110 15.76 -0.10 4.42
N ASP A 111 16.29 1.06 4.80
CA ASP A 111 17.25 1.19 5.89
C ASP A 111 16.60 0.80 7.22
N ARG A 112 15.42 1.34 7.52
CA ARG A 112 14.73 1.07 8.79
C ARG A 112 14.24 -0.37 8.89
N LEU A 113 13.61 -0.90 7.83
CA LEU A 113 13.06 -2.26 7.87
C LEU A 113 14.16 -3.33 7.86
N SER A 114 15.24 -3.11 7.10
CA SER A 114 16.37 -4.02 7.07
C SER A 114 17.16 -4.00 8.38
N ALA A 115 17.41 -2.81 8.95
CA ALA A 115 18.07 -2.70 10.26
C ALA A 115 17.25 -3.35 11.38
N ALA A 116 15.92 -3.32 11.26
CA ALA A 116 15.00 -4.01 12.16
C ALA A 116 14.92 -5.53 11.94
N GLY A 117 15.54 -6.06 10.89
CA GLY A 117 15.49 -7.49 10.55
C GLY A 117 14.10 -7.99 10.14
N LEU A 118 13.20 -7.08 9.74
CA LEU A 118 11.83 -7.40 9.34
C LEU A 118 11.78 -7.87 7.89
N GLU A 119 10.97 -8.87 7.60
CA GLU A 119 10.65 -9.24 6.22
C GLU A 119 9.64 -8.22 5.65
N TYR A 120 9.88 -7.73 4.44
CA TYR A 120 9.00 -6.78 3.78
C TYR A 120 9.01 -6.93 2.25
N VAL A 121 7.94 -6.43 1.61
CA VAL A 121 7.81 -6.33 0.16
C VAL A 121 7.36 -4.92 -0.19
N MET A 122 7.98 -4.30 -1.18
CA MET A 122 7.60 -2.98 -1.70
C MET A 122 7.02 -3.13 -3.10
N PHE A 123 5.80 -2.64 -3.31
CA PHE A 123 5.16 -2.57 -4.62
C PHE A 123 4.11 -1.46 -4.62
N GLY A 124 3.70 -0.97 -5.79
CA GLY A 124 2.66 0.05 -5.85
C GLY A 124 2.80 0.93 -7.07
N HIS A 125 2.42 2.19 -6.89
CA HIS A 125 2.28 3.20 -7.92
C HIS A 125 3.48 4.16 -7.84
N ILE A 126 4.62 3.72 -8.36
CA ILE A 126 5.85 4.54 -8.30
C ILE A 126 5.72 5.85 -9.07
N GLY A 127 4.92 5.87 -10.15
CA GLY A 127 4.62 7.08 -10.92
C GLY A 127 3.85 8.15 -10.14
N ASP A 128 3.16 7.76 -9.07
CA ASP A 128 2.43 8.67 -8.17
C ASP A 128 3.19 8.90 -6.85
N ASN A 129 4.47 8.50 -6.78
CA ASN A 129 5.29 8.45 -5.56
C ASN A 129 4.62 7.69 -4.40
N HIS A 130 3.80 6.69 -4.73
CA HIS A 130 2.92 6.00 -3.81
C HIS A 130 3.26 4.51 -3.80
N VAL A 131 4.25 4.15 -2.97
CA VAL A 131 4.72 2.77 -2.82
C VAL A 131 4.13 2.15 -1.57
N HIS A 132 3.40 1.05 -1.72
CA HIS A 132 2.93 0.24 -0.62
C HIS A 132 4.04 -0.65 -0.09
N VAL A 133 4.40 -0.42 1.17
CA VAL A 133 5.35 -1.25 1.88
C VAL A 133 4.58 -2.20 2.77
N ASN A 134 4.68 -3.48 2.47
CA ASN A 134 4.04 -4.54 3.21
C ASN A 134 5.09 -5.15 4.14
N ILE A 135 4.93 -4.96 5.44
CA ILE A 135 5.74 -5.62 6.46
C ILE A 135 5.09 -6.98 6.74
N LEU A 136 5.90 -8.03 6.67
CA LEU A 136 5.51 -9.43 6.87
C LEU A 136 6.13 -9.92 8.20
N PRO A 137 5.55 -9.60 9.35
CA PRO A 137 6.06 -10.08 10.62
C PRO A 137 5.92 -11.60 10.73
N ARG A 138 6.88 -12.24 11.39
CA ARG A 138 6.94 -13.70 11.61
C ARG A 138 6.28 -14.12 12.93
N ASN A 139 6.15 -13.19 13.88
CA ASN A 139 5.57 -13.38 15.21
C ASN A 139 4.97 -12.05 15.73
N LEU A 140 4.43 -12.05 16.95
CA LEU A 140 3.77 -10.87 17.53
C LEU A 140 4.75 -9.75 17.94
N ASP A 141 6.00 -10.08 18.28
CA ASP A 141 7.02 -9.09 18.63
C ASP A 141 7.42 -8.27 17.39
N GLU A 142 7.68 -8.95 16.27
CA GLU A 142 7.93 -8.30 14.97
C GLU A 142 6.71 -7.50 14.51
N TYR A 143 5.49 -7.95 14.81
CA TYR A 143 4.27 -7.22 14.48
C TYR A 143 4.17 -5.91 15.28
N ALA A 144 4.53 -5.92 16.57
CA ALA A 144 4.59 -4.71 17.39
C ALA A 144 5.69 -3.75 16.90
N GLN A 145 6.88 -4.28 16.58
CA GLN A 145 7.99 -3.50 16.02
C GLN A 145 7.63 -2.90 14.65
N GLY A 146 7.01 -3.68 13.77
CA GLY A 146 6.55 -3.22 12.45
C GLY A 146 5.50 -2.12 12.55
N LYS A 147 4.60 -2.18 13.55
CA LYS A 147 3.67 -1.08 13.82
C LYS A 147 4.39 0.19 14.23
N ALA A 148 5.35 0.11 15.15
CA ALA A 148 6.13 1.28 15.58
C ALA A 148 6.87 1.92 14.40
N LEU A 149 7.56 1.12 13.58
CA LEU A 149 8.26 1.62 12.39
C LEU A 149 7.31 2.21 11.35
N TYR A 150 6.12 1.64 11.16
CA TYR A 150 5.11 2.25 10.31
C TYR A 150 4.74 3.64 10.84
N LEU A 151 4.50 3.79 12.15
CA LEU A 151 4.21 5.11 12.73
C LEU A 151 5.31 6.13 12.46
N GLU A 152 6.58 5.73 12.61
CA GLU A 152 7.73 6.59 12.34
C GLU A 152 7.85 6.98 10.86
N LEU A 153 7.68 6.00 9.96
CA LEU A 153 7.71 6.23 8.50
C LEU A 153 6.58 7.14 8.05
N ALA A 154 5.39 6.98 8.63
CA ALA A 154 4.25 7.84 8.36
C ALA A 154 4.50 9.29 8.81
N GLN A 155 5.06 9.49 10.00
CA GLN A 155 5.47 10.81 10.47
C GLN A 155 6.54 11.44 9.55
N GLN A 156 7.51 10.64 9.10
CA GLN A 156 8.55 11.08 8.18
C GLN A 156 7.98 11.50 6.83
N ALA A 157 7.03 10.73 6.27
CA ALA A 157 6.35 11.10 5.04
C ALA A 157 5.62 12.44 5.19
N LEU A 158 4.91 12.66 6.30
CA LEU A 158 4.25 13.95 6.58
C LEU A 158 5.25 15.10 6.71
N ALA A 159 6.37 14.88 7.39
CA ALA A 159 7.44 15.88 7.53
C ALA A 159 8.07 16.28 6.18
N TRP A 160 7.94 15.42 5.17
CA TRP A 160 8.38 15.68 3.80
C TRP A 160 7.25 16.15 2.87
N GLY A 161 6.11 16.60 3.43
CA GLY A 161 5.00 17.14 2.66
C GLY A 161 4.09 16.06 2.03
N GLY A 162 4.21 14.81 2.48
CA GLY A 162 3.42 13.68 2.01
C GLY A 162 2.06 13.50 2.70
N THR A 163 1.47 12.33 2.49
CA THR A 163 0.19 11.88 3.07
C THR A 163 0.32 10.50 3.70
N VAL A 164 -0.49 10.20 4.73
CA VAL A 164 -0.59 8.84 5.31
C VAL A 164 -1.67 7.96 4.68
N SER A 165 -2.37 8.51 3.69
CA SER A 165 -3.43 7.83 2.95
C SER A 165 -3.38 8.30 1.51
N GLY A 166 -2.76 7.48 0.65
CA GLY A 166 -2.86 7.64 -0.80
C GLY A 166 -4.26 7.23 -1.27
N GLU A 167 -4.64 5.97 -1.04
CA GLU A 167 -5.87 5.42 -1.62
C GLU A 167 -6.76 4.60 -0.66
N HIS A 168 -6.25 4.12 0.48
CA HIS A 168 -7.01 3.21 1.38
C HIS A 168 -7.78 3.93 2.50
N GLY A 169 -7.82 5.25 2.47
CA GLY A 169 -8.44 6.05 3.52
C GLY A 169 -7.73 5.92 4.87
N ILE A 170 -8.33 6.51 5.90
CA ILE A 170 -7.75 6.61 7.25
C ILE A 170 -8.20 5.45 8.15
N GLY A 171 -9.50 5.18 8.19
CA GLY A 171 -10.07 4.14 9.06
C GLY A 171 -9.69 4.28 10.53
N LYS A 172 -9.80 3.20 11.31
CA LYS A 172 -9.41 3.18 12.74
C LYS A 172 -7.90 3.17 12.93
N LEU A 173 -7.18 2.49 12.05
CA LEU A 173 -5.74 2.24 12.19
C LEU A 173 -4.91 3.51 12.00
N LYS A 174 -5.27 4.35 11.02
CA LYS A 174 -4.52 5.57 10.71
C LYS A 174 -5.10 6.82 11.36
N LYS A 175 -6.18 6.68 12.14
CA LYS A 175 -6.82 7.78 12.86
C LYS A 175 -5.83 8.67 13.63
N PRO A 176 -4.81 8.14 14.34
CA PRO A 176 -3.85 9.00 15.04
C PRO A 176 -3.09 9.97 14.13
N PHE A 177 -2.95 9.67 12.84
CA PHE A 177 -2.26 10.54 11.88
C PHE A 177 -3.16 11.64 11.30
N LEU A 178 -4.48 11.53 11.42
CA LEU A 178 -5.41 12.53 10.88
C LEU A 178 -5.11 13.91 11.50
N SER A 179 -4.84 13.95 12.82
CA SER A 179 -4.46 15.18 13.52
C SER A 179 -3.08 15.70 13.12
N LEU A 180 -2.15 14.83 12.74
CA LEU A 180 -0.84 15.23 12.23
C LEU A 180 -0.94 15.85 10.83
N MET A 181 -1.83 15.33 9.98
CA MET A 181 -2.02 15.81 8.61
C MET A 181 -2.75 17.15 8.53
N TYR A 182 -3.85 17.29 9.27
CA TYR A 182 -4.79 18.39 9.06
C TYR A 182 -4.83 19.39 10.22
N GLY A 183 -4.06 19.14 11.28
CA GLY A 183 -4.04 19.97 12.48
C GLY A 183 -5.41 20.05 13.18
N ALA A 184 -5.50 20.86 14.23
CA ALA A 184 -6.73 20.99 15.00
C ALA A 184 -7.88 21.61 14.17
N GLU A 185 -7.57 22.61 13.33
CA GLU A 185 -8.56 23.33 12.52
C GLU A 185 -9.17 22.44 11.43
N GLY A 186 -8.35 21.70 10.68
CA GLY A 186 -8.84 20.79 9.65
C GLY A 186 -9.70 19.68 10.25
N ILE A 187 -9.31 19.14 11.41
CA ILE A 187 -10.14 18.17 12.16
C ILE A 187 -11.48 18.78 12.58
N ALA A 188 -11.49 20.02 13.07
CA ALA A 188 -12.71 20.71 13.47
C ALA A 188 -13.65 20.92 12.27
N ALA A 189 -13.11 21.30 11.10
CA ALA A 189 -13.87 21.45 9.87
C ALA A 189 -14.50 20.12 9.42
N MET A 190 -13.75 19.01 9.45
CA MET A 190 -14.30 17.69 9.10
C MET A 190 -15.41 17.25 10.07
N ARG A 191 -15.26 17.52 11.37
CA ARG A 191 -16.31 17.26 12.37
C ARG A 191 -17.56 18.10 12.11
N ALA A 192 -17.41 19.37 11.70
CA ALA A 192 -18.54 20.23 11.37
C ALA A 192 -19.35 19.65 10.20
N VAL A 193 -18.68 19.22 9.13
CA VAL A 193 -19.34 18.54 8.00
C VAL A 193 -20.03 17.25 8.46
N LYS A 194 -19.35 16.42 9.25
CA LYS A 194 -19.92 15.17 9.77
C LYS A 194 -21.20 15.39 10.58
N ARG A 195 -21.26 16.43 11.40
CA ARG A 195 -22.44 16.76 12.23
C ARG A 195 -23.66 17.19 11.41
N VAL A 196 -23.45 17.79 10.24
CA VAL A 196 -24.55 18.18 9.33
C VAL A 196 -25.28 16.94 8.79
N PHE A 197 -24.53 15.91 8.41
CA PHE A 197 -25.08 14.70 7.78
C PHE A 197 -25.38 13.55 8.75
N ASP A 198 -24.74 13.53 9.92
CA ASP A 198 -24.93 12.51 10.95
C ASP A 198 -24.96 13.15 12.36
N PRO A 199 -26.00 13.95 12.66
CA PRO A 199 -26.13 14.63 13.94
C PRO A 199 -26.24 13.66 15.12
N ALA A 200 -26.72 12.44 14.89
CA ALA A 200 -26.85 11.39 15.91
C ALA A 200 -25.58 10.52 16.06
N GLY A 201 -24.56 10.71 15.21
CA GLY A 201 -23.30 9.98 15.28
C GLY A 201 -23.43 8.47 15.02
N LEU A 202 -24.42 8.05 14.23
CA LEU A 202 -24.74 6.64 13.99
C LEU A 202 -23.87 5.99 12.92
N LEU A 203 -23.35 6.78 11.97
CA LEU A 203 -22.62 6.25 10.82
C LEU A 203 -21.13 6.11 11.16
N ASN A 204 -20.69 4.85 11.33
CA ASN A 204 -19.31 4.44 11.62
C ASN A 204 -18.66 5.18 12.82
N PRO A 205 -19.26 5.08 14.02
CA PRO A 205 -18.74 5.72 15.23
C PRO A 205 -17.37 5.18 15.62
N GLY A 206 -16.46 6.07 16.00
CA GLY A 206 -15.11 5.73 16.44
C GLY A 206 -14.08 5.54 15.32
N THR A 207 -14.51 5.58 14.05
CA THR A 207 -13.61 5.36 12.90
C THR A 207 -12.67 6.54 12.66
N LEU A 208 -13.20 7.71 12.30
CA LEU A 208 -12.37 8.92 12.10
C LEU A 208 -12.24 9.75 13.37
N PHE A 209 -13.30 9.78 14.18
CA PHE A 209 -13.42 10.63 15.36
C PHE A 209 -13.81 9.78 16.57
N ASP A 210 -13.26 10.10 17.73
CA ASP A 210 -13.78 9.54 18.98
C ASP A 210 -15.24 9.93 19.18
N VAL A 211 -16.00 9.00 19.75
CA VAL A 211 -17.42 9.18 20.04
C VAL A 211 -17.52 10.18 21.20
N GLU A 212 -18.06 11.37 20.92
CA GLU A 212 -18.35 12.39 21.94
C GLU A 212 -19.66 12.00 22.65
N GLY A 213 -19.58 11.61 23.93
CA GLY A 213 -20.75 11.27 24.75
C GLY A 213 -21.30 9.86 24.55
N SER A 214 -21.90 9.29 25.60
CA SER A 214 -22.58 7.99 25.54
C SER A 214 -23.88 8.11 24.75
N ILE A 215 -24.01 7.35 23.66
CA ILE A 215 -25.32 7.12 23.04
C ILE A 215 -26.21 6.42 24.08
N PRO A 216 -27.35 7.01 24.48
CA PRO A 216 -28.27 6.36 25.42
C PRO A 216 -28.66 4.98 24.89
N GLY A 217 -28.44 3.93 25.69
CA GLY A 217 -28.81 2.55 25.35
C GLY A 217 -27.74 1.70 24.63
N ARG A 218 -26.53 2.23 24.37
CA ARG A 218 -25.45 1.43 23.78
C ARG A 218 -24.51 0.88 24.87
N PRO A 219 -24.33 -0.45 25.02
CA PRO A 219 -23.35 -1.00 25.95
C PRO A 219 -21.94 -0.52 25.55
N LYS A 220 -21.12 -0.15 26.54
CA LYS A 220 -19.70 0.20 26.32
C LYS A 220 -19.04 -0.94 25.55
N ALA A 221 -18.56 -0.66 24.34
CA ALA A 221 -17.93 -1.68 23.50
C ALA A 221 -16.67 -2.17 24.21
N GLY A 222 -16.72 -3.41 24.73
CA GLY A 222 -15.53 -4.14 25.12
C GLY A 222 -14.59 -4.25 23.92
N ASN A 223 -13.31 -4.10 24.17
CA ASN A 223 -12.24 -4.11 23.18
C ASN A 223 -12.04 -5.53 22.62
N ASN A 224 -13.02 -6.03 21.85
CA ASN A 224 -12.94 -7.24 21.02
C ASN A 224 -14.25 -7.43 20.26
N ARG A 225 -14.27 -7.06 18.98
CA ARG A 225 -15.06 -7.74 17.93
C ARG A 225 -14.65 -7.19 16.56
N LEU A 226 -13.84 -7.98 15.87
CA LEU A 226 -13.68 -7.98 14.42
C LEU A 226 -15.07 -8.15 13.79
N TRP A 227 -15.39 -7.34 12.79
CA TRP A 227 -16.37 -7.70 11.77
C TRP A 227 -15.79 -7.38 10.41
N THR A 228 -15.68 -8.45 9.63
CA THR A 228 -15.41 -8.51 8.20
C THR A 228 -16.63 -8.07 7.40
N ALA A 229 -16.40 -7.21 6.40
CA ALA A 229 -16.95 -7.28 5.06
C ALA A 229 -16.01 -6.47 4.16
#